data_AF-A0AAP3H0Y1-F1
#
_entry.id   AF-A0AAP3H0Y1-F1
#
_cell.length_a   1.000
_cell.length_b   1.000
_cell.length_c   1.000
_cell.angle_alpha   90.00
_cell.angle_beta   90.00
_cell.angle_gamma   90.00
#
_symmetry.space_group_name_H-M   'P 1'
#
loop_
_entity.id
_entity.type
_entity.pdbx_description
1 polymer ?
#
loop_
_entity_poly.entity_id
_entity_poly.type
_entity_poly.pdbx_seq_one_letter_code
_entity_poly.pdbx_strand_id
1 'polypeptide(L)'
;MDHPLIDLINARIAAAEKDGAFDNLEGAGRPLPPCDDPENAVMNRILKDNGAVPEVVSLGRELARLREELRETGDRSKRRQIIADLSMTEARLELARKRG
;
A
#
# COMPACT_ATOMS: atom_id res chain seq x y z
N MET A 1 -9.56 -29.23 -13.64
CA MET A 1 -8.93 -30.15 -12.68
C MET A 1 -8.78 -29.41 -11.39
N ASP A 2 -9.35 -29.93 -10.31
CA ASP A 2 -9.20 -29.34 -9.00
C ASP A 2 -7.75 -29.40 -8.53
N HIS A 3 -7.35 -28.43 -7.73
CA HIS A 3 -5.99 -28.33 -7.22
C HIS A 3 -5.66 -29.59 -6.38
N PRO A 4 -4.49 -30.23 -6.53
CA PRO A 4 -4.17 -31.49 -5.87
C PRO A 4 -4.15 -31.44 -4.33
N LEU A 5 -4.16 -30.23 -3.76
CA LEU A 5 -4.19 -30.01 -2.31
C LEU A 5 -5.58 -29.67 -1.75
N ILE A 6 -6.63 -29.65 -2.59
CA ILE A 6 -7.94 -29.14 -2.17
C ILE A 6 -8.51 -29.93 -0.99
N ASP A 7 -8.36 -31.25 -1.00
CA ASP A 7 -8.85 -32.13 0.09
C ASP A 7 -8.11 -31.87 1.41
N LEU A 8 -6.80 -31.64 1.35
CA LEU A 8 -6.00 -31.30 2.53
C LEU A 8 -6.37 -29.93 3.09
N ILE A 9 -6.57 -28.94 2.21
CA ILE A 9 -7.00 -27.59 2.58
C ILE A 9 -8.37 -27.65 3.28
N ASN A 10 -9.33 -28.36 2.68
CA ASN A 10 -10.67 -28.54 3.23
C ASN A 10 -10.65 -29.23 4.60
N ALA A 11 -9.83 -30.28 4.75
CA ALA A 11 -9.68 -30.97 6.03
C ALA A 11 -9.12 -30.05 7.14
N ARG A 12 -8.19 -29.15 6.80
CA ARG A 12 -7.63 -28.16 7.74
C ARG A 12 -8.65 -27.10 8.13
N ILE A 13 -9.44 -26.60 7.17
CA ILE A 13 -10.50 -25.62 7.43
C ILE A 13 -11.56 -26.24 8.36
N ALA A 14 -12.02 -27.46 8.08
CA ALA A 14 -13.02 -28.15 8.89
C ALA A 14 -12.54 -28.43 10.33
N ALA A 15 -11.25 -28.71 10.52
CA ALA A 15 -10.68 -28.84 11.87
C ALA A 15 -10.70 -27.50 12.63
N ALA A 16 -10.28 -26.41 11.97
CA ALA A 16 -10.30 -25.08 12.56
C ALA A 16 -11.72 -24.60 12.92
N GLU A 17 -12.72 -24.93 12.10
CA GLU A 17 -14.14 -24.67 12.41
C GLU A 17 -14.59 -25.44 13.67
N LYS A 18 -14.26 -26.73 13.78
CA LYS A 18 -14.59 -27.54 14.96
C LYS A 18 -13.94 -27.03 16.25
N ASP A 19 -12.73 -26.51 16.13
CA ASP A 19 -11.98 -25.94 17.25
C ASP A 19 -12.44 -24.52 17.60
N GLY A 20 -13.44 -23.97 16.90
CA GLY A 20 -13.95 -22.61 17.13
C GLY A 20 -12.97 -21.51 16.76
N ALA A 21 -11.98 -21.78 15.89
CA ALA A 21 -10.94 -20.81 15.52
C ALA A 21 -11.49 -19.57 14.78
N PHE A 22 -12.72 -19.66 14.27
CA PHE A 22 -13.44 -18.55 13.63
C PHE A 22 -14.52 -17.92 14.52
N ASP A 23 -14.66 -18.39 15.76
CA ASP A 23 -15.59 -17.81 16.73
C ASP A 23 -14.99 -16.56 17.37
N ASN A 24 -15.82 -15.55 17.64
CA ASN A 24 -15.44 -14.32 18.33
C ASN A 24 -14.26 -13.54 17.70
N LEU A 25 -14.08 -13.64 16.38
CA LEU A 25 -13.07 -12.86 15.67
C LEU A 25 -13.26 -11.36 15.94
N GLU A 26 -12.14 -10.66 16.12
CA GLU A 26 -12.15 -9.22 16.31
C GLU A 26 -12.80 -8.54 15.11
N GLY A 27 -13.85 -7.75 15.37
CA GLY A 27 -14.60 -7.07 14.32
C GLY A 27 -15.65 -7.91 13.60
N ALA A 28 -15.88 -9.17 13.99
CA ALA A 28 -16.94 -9.99 13.42
C ALA A 28 -18.32 -9.31 13.54
N GLY A 29 -19.05 -9.25 12.42
CA GLY A 29 -20.36 -8.60 12.34
C GLY A 29 -20.35 -7.07 12.39
N ARG A 30 -19.18 -6.43 12.52
CA ARG A 30 -19.04 -4.97 12.46
C ARG A 30 -18.81 -4.51 11.02
N PRO A 31 -19.25 -3.29 10.65
CA PRO A 31 -18.92 -2.72 9.35
C PRO A 31 -17.40 -2.58 9.22
N LEU A 32 -16.90 -2.79 8.00
CA LEU A 32 -15.51 -2.51 7.68
C LEU A 32 -15.22 -1.01 7.88
N PRO A 33 -14.00 -0.65 8.32
CA PRO A 33 -13.60 0.74 8.40
C PRO A 33 -13.67 1.39 7.01
N PRO A 34 -13.97 2.71 6.93
CA PRO A 34 -13.95 3.42 5.67
C PRO A 34 -12.57 3.30 5.02
N CYS A 35 -12.57 3.03 3.72
CA CYS A 35 -11.37 2.83 2.92
C CYS A 35 -11.50 3.62 1.62
N ASP A 36 -10.59 4.58 1.42
CA ASP A 36 -10.58 5.45 0.25
C ASP A 36 -10.16 4.71 -1.03
N ASP A 37 -9.41 3.61 -0.88
CA ASP A 37 -8.89 2.78 -1.98
C ASP A 37 -9.14 1.29 -1.69
N PRO A 38 -10.37 0.79 -1.97
CA PRO A 38 -10.76 -0.59 -1.69
C PRO A 38 -9.98 -1.61 -2.52
N GLU A 39 -9.57 -1.25 -3.75
CA GLU A 39 -8.83 -2.13 -4.66
C GLU A 39 -7.46 -2.48 -4.08
N ASN A 40 -6.76 -1.49 -3.50
CA ASN A 40 -5.45 -1.69 -2.89
C ASN A 40 -5.49 -2.00 -1.39
N ALA A 41 -6.67 -2.13 -0.78
CA ALA A 41 -6.83 -2.23 0.68
C ALA A 41 -6.03 -3.39 1.30
N VAL A 42 -6.03 -4.57 0.66
CA VAL A 42 -5.29 -5.75 1.15
C VAL A 42 -3.78 -5.53 1.08
N MET A 43 -3.27 -5.05 -0.06
CA MET A 43 -1.85 -4.77 -0.24
C MET A 43 -1.36 -3.69 0.73
N ASN A 44 -2.13 -2.60 0.86
CA ASN A 44 -1.82 -1.50 1.77
C ASN A 44 -1.78 -1.97 3.24
N ARG A 45 -2.73 -2.83 3.64
CA ARG A 45 -2.73 -3.43 4.98
C ARG A 45 -1.50 -4.30 5.21
N ILE A 46 -1.19 -5.22 4.29
CA ILE A 46 0.00 -6.10 4.40
C ILE A 46 1.27 -5.27 4.53
N LEU A 47 1.45 -4.25 3.69
CA LEU A 47 2.62 -3.37 3.76
C LEU A 47 2.70 -2.67 5.11
N LYS A 48 1.59 -2.08 5.58
CA LYS A 48 1.52 -1.38 6.87
C LYS A 48 1.85 -2.29 8.04
N ASP A 49 1.29 -3.50 8.06
CA ASP A 49 1.50 -4.48 9.14
C ASP A 49 2.96 -4.96 9.21
N ASN A 50 3.69 -4.88 8.09
CA ASN A 50 5.11 -5.20 8.00
C ASN A 50 6.02 -3.95 8.12
N GLY A 51 5.49 -2.78 8.46
CA GLY A 51 6.25 -1.53 8.58
C GLY A 51 6.75 -0.97 7.24
N ALA A 52 6.23 -1.48 6.12
CA ALA A 52 6.52 -1.00 4.77
C ALA A 52 5.49 0.06 4.34
N VAL A 53 5.89 0.92 3.40
CA VAL A 53 5.05 2.00 2.85
C VAL A 53 4.91 1.79 1.35
N PRO A 54 3.70 1.91 0.77
CA PRO A 54 3.51 1.82 -0.67
C PRO A 54 4.38 2.85 -1.42
N GLU A 55 4.90 2.46 -2.58
CA GLU A 55 5.78 3.30 -3.41
C GLU A 55 5.11 4.63 -3.79
N VAL A 56 3.82 4.63 -4.11
CA VAL A 56 3.04 5.83 -4.42
C VAL A 56 3.05 6.84 -3.26
N VAL A 57 3.00 6.34 -2.02
CA VAL A 57 3.01 7.18 -0.81
C VAL A 57 4.41 7.73 -0.55
N SER A 58 5.46 6.92 -0.72
CA SER A 58 6.85 7.39 -0.54
C SER A 58 7.23 8.45 -1.58
N LEU A 59 6.89 8.23 -2.86
CA LEU A 59 7.07 9.20 -3.93
C LEU A 59 6.27 10.48 -3.71
N GLY A 60 5.04 10.37 -3.19
CA GLY A 60 4.21 11.53 -2.83
C GLY A 60 4.85 12.39 -1.71
N ARG A 61 5.43 11.76 -0.68
CA ARG A 61 6.17 12.45 0.38
C ARG A 61 7.41 13.16 -0.17
N GLU A 62 8.12 12.52 -1.08
CA GLU A 62 9.30 13.12 -1.72
C GLU A 62 8.95 14.33 -2.58
N LEU A 63 7.85 14.29 -3.34
CA LEU A 63 7.36 15.46 -4.07
C LEU A 63 7.01 16.62 -3.14
N ALA A 64 6.38 16.35 -2.00
CA ALA A 64 6.07 17.38 -1.02
C ALA A 64 7.35 18.04 -0.48
N ARG A 65 8.38 17.23 -0.16
CA ARG A 65 9.70 17.70 0.29
C ARG A 65 10.38 18.57 -0.76
N LEU A 66 10.48 18.10 -2.00
CA LEU A 66 11.11 18.84 -3.09
C LEU A 66 10.39 20.16 -3.41
N ARG A 67 9.05 20.20 -3.27
CA ARG A 67 8.26 21.44 -3.45
C ARG A 67 8.50 22.46 -2.35
N GLU A 68 8.78 22.01 -1.12
CA GLU A 68 9.18 22.91 -0.03
C GLU A 68 10.60 23.43 -0.26
N GLU A 69 11.54 22.54 -0.58
CA GLU A 69 12.93 22.91 -0.85
C GLU A 69 13.04 23.91 -2.02
N LEU A 70 12.21 23.74 -3.05
CA LEU A 70 12.14 24.69 -4.18
C LEU A 70 11.66 26.09 -3.74
N ARG A 71 10.73 26.16 -2.79
CA ARG A 71 10.20 27.44 -2.26
C ARG A 71 11.25 28.18 -1.44
N GLU A 72 12.05 27.46 -0.67
CA GLU A 72 13.08 28.04 0.20
C GLU A 72 14.41 28.33 -0.52
N THR A 73 14.67 27.69 -1.66
CA THR A 73 15.94 27.84 -2.39
C THR A 73 16.04 29.14 -3.17
N GLY A 74 16.99 30.00 -2.78
CA GLY A 74 17.39 31.21 -3.52
C GLY A 74 18.46 31.00 -4.60
N ASP A 75 19.17 29.86 -4.58
CA ASP A 75 20.22 29.53 -5.55
C ASP A 75 19.62 29.03 -6.88
N ARG A 76 19.99 29.68 -7.99
CA ARG A 76 19.46 29.35 -9.32
C ARG A 76 19.88 27.97 -9.84
N SER A 77 21.10 27.54 -9.54
CA SER A 77 21.62 26.23 -9.96
C SER A 77 20.91 25.11 -9.19
N LYS A 78 20.77 25.26 -7.87
CA LYS A 78 20.03 24.32 -7.03
C LYS A 78 18.54 24.26 -7.41
N ARG A 79 17.90 25.41 -7.68
CA ARG A 79 16.52 25.43 -8.19
C ARG A 79 16.37 24.58 -9.45
N ARG A 80 17.30 24.68 -10.39
CA ARG A 80 17.24 23.92 -11.64
C ARG A 80 17.33 22.42 -11.39
N GLN A 81 18.15 22.00 -10.44
CA GLN A 81 18.27 20.61 -10.05
C GLN A 81 16.99 20.09 -9.37
N ILE A 82 16.45 20.84 -8.41
CA ILE A 82 15.19 20.48 -7.72
C ILE A 82 14.03 20.36 -8.72
N ILE A 83 13.96 21.24 -9.72
CA ILE A 83 12.94 21.14 -10.79
C ILE A 83 13.10 19.84 -11.60
N ALA A 84 14.33 19.46 -11.94
CA ALA A 84 14.57 18.20 -12.65
C ALA A 84 14.17 16.98 -11.81
N ASP A 85 14.49 17.01 -10.52
CA ASP A 85 14.15 15.94 -9.58
C ASP A 85 12.63 15.84 -9.35
N LEU A 86 11.93 16.99 -9.30
CA LEU A 86 10.47 17.04 -9.27
C LEU A 86 9.87 16.36 -10.49
N SER A 87 10.29 16.73 -11.71
CA SER A 87 9.75 16.15 -12.94
C SER A 87 10.01 14.64 -13.02
N MET A 88 11.19 14.17 -12.61
CA MET A 88 11.49 12.75 -12.57
C MET A 88 10.63 12.00 -11.55
N THR A 89 10.43 12.59 -10.37
CA THR A 89 9.63 11.98 -9.31
C THR A 89 8.13 11.95 -9.65
N GLU A 90 7.61 12.98 -10.33
CA GLU A 90 6.25 13.00 -10.87
C GLU A 90 6.03 11.89 -11.90
N ALA A 91 6.98 11.72 -12.84
CA ALA A 91 6.92 10.64 -13.83
C ALA A 91 6.94 9.24 -13.18
N ARG A 92 7.78 9.04 -12.15
CA ARG A 92 7.81 7.78 -11.38
C ARG A 92 6.48 7.53 -10.65
N LEU A 93 5.89 8.57 -10.08
CA LEU A 93 4.61 8.47 -9.37
C LEU A 93 3.49 8.04 -10.32
N GLU A 94 3.42 8.60 -11.52
CA GLU A 94 2.44 8.20 -12.53
C GLU A 94 2.61 6.74 -12.95
N LEU A 95 3.85 6.28 -13.13
CA LEU A 95 4.13 4.88 -13.45
C LEU A 95 3.73 3.95 -12.29
N ALA A 96 4.01 4.33 -11.04
CA ALA A 96 3.62 3.55 -9.87
C ALA A 96 2.09 3.44 -9.75
N ARG A 97 1.35 4.51 -10.00
CA ARG A 97 -0.13 4.52 -9.99
C ARG A 97 -0.78 3.69 -11.11
N LYS A 98 -0.07 3.45 -12.22
CA LYS A 98 -0.57 2.58 -13.30
C LYS A 98 -0.29 1.10 -13.08
N ARG A 99 0.58 0.77 -12.12
CA ARG A 99 1.02 -0.60 -11.82
C ARG A 99 0.28 -1.23 -10.65
N GLY A 100 -0.11 -0.41 -9.67
CA GLY A 100 -1.09 -0.78 -8.64
C GLY A 100 -2.49 -0.66 -9.21
#